data_AF-A0A3R9ZW80-F1
#
_entry.id   AF-A0A3R9ZW80-F1
#
_cell.length_a   1.000
_cell.length_b   1.000
_cell.length_c   1.000
_cell.angle_alpha   90.00
_cell.angle_beta   90.00
_cell.angle_gamma   90.00
#
_symmetry.space_group_name_H-M   'P 1'
#
loop_
_entity.id
_entity.type
_entity.pdbx_description
1 polymer ?
#
loop_
_entity_poly.entity_id
_entity_poly.type
_entity_poly.pdbx_seq_one_letter_code
_entity_poly.pdbx_strand_id
1 'polypeptide(L)'
;MVSPYLHSFALFFSLLNPFLMSIYMIGLIRHSETKVFNKALIQGSLIAYIVFMLFAWGGEAIFSKYLNVRFEAFQIFGGLIFLVIGYRYVFQGADTIGEMRGAPEHLAGTIAMPFMIGPGTISAAVVTGIE
;
A
#
# COMPACT_ATOMS: atom_id res chain seq x y z
N MET A 1 -11.77 -19.25 19.86
CA MET A 1 -11.64 -17.78 19.87
C MET A 1 -10.35 -17.46 19.12
N VAL A 2 -10.44 -16.81 17.97
CA VAL A 2 -9.24 -16.43 17.20
C VAL A 2 -8.54 -15.30 17.97
N SER A 3 -7.22 -15.39 18.14
CA SER A 3 -6.44 -14.35 18.81
C SER A 3 -6.53 -13.03 18.03
N PRO A 4 -6.64 -11.86 18.69
CA PRO A 4 -6.66 -10.55 18.02
C PRO A 4 -5.52 -10.37 17.01
N TYR A 5 -4.32 -10.88 17.33
CA TYR A 5 -3.17 -10.84 16.43
C TYR A 5 -3.38 -11.59 15.12
N LEU A 6 -4.11 -12.72 15.15
CA LEU A 6 -4.41 -13.48 13.95
C LEU A 6 -5.45 -12.78 13.07
N HIS A 7 -6.37 -12.03 13.70
CA HIS A 7 -7.33 -11.20 12.98
C HIS A 7 -6.62 -10.03 12.26
N SER A 8 -5.76 -9.30 12.97
CA SER A 8 -4.96 -8.21 12.39
C SER A 8 -4.04 -8.73 11.27
N PHE A 9 -3.39 -9.88 11.48
CA PHE A 9 -2.60 -10.52 10.43
C PHE A 9 -3.45 -10.86 9.20
N ALA A 10 -4.61 -11.50 9.38
CA ALA A 10 -5.48 -11.86 8.27
C ALA A 10 -5.99 -10.62 7.51
N LEU A 11 -6.32 -9.55 8.22
CA LEU A 11 -6.72 -8.26 7.65
C LEU A 11 -5.61 -7.68 6.77
N PHE A 12 -4.40 -7.54 7.31
CA PHE A 12 -3.26 -7.01 6.55
C PHE A 12 -2.87 -7.92 5.38
N PHE A 13 -2.86 -9.24 5.57
CA PHE A 13 -2.57 -10.20 4.51
C PHE A 13 -3.59 -10.10 3.37
N SER A 14 -4.87 -9.96 3.70
CA SER A 14 -5.95 -9.79 2.73
C SER A 14 -5.85 -8.45 1.98
N LEU A 15 -5.55 -7.36 2.67
CA LEU A 15 -5.45 -6.03 2.07
C LEU A 15 -4.20 -5.84 1.23
N LEU A 16 -3.04 -6.29 1.71
CA LEU A 16 -1.79 -6.24 0.94
C LEU A 16 -1.84 -7.19 -0.25
N ASN A 17 -2.46 -8.36 -0.07
CA ASN A 17 -2.60 -9.40 -1.08
C ASN A 17 -1.29 -9.63 -1.89
N PRO A 18 -0.33 -10.39 -1.33
CA PRO A 18 1.01 -10.53 -1.93
C PRO A 18 0.99 -11.12 -3.35
N PHE A 19 -0.04 -11.89 -3.70
CA PHE A 19 -0.23 -12.42 -5.05
C PHE A 19 -0.59 -11.32 -6.04
N LEU A 20 -1.54 -10.47 -5.67
CA LEU A 20 -1.96 -9.33 -6.50
C LEU A 20 -0.83 -8.28 -6.61
N MET A 21 -0.09 -8.03 -5.53
CA MET A 21 1.10 -7.18 -5.58
C MET A 21 2.15 -7.69 -6.58
N SER A 22 2.43 -8.99 -6.58
CA SER A 22 3.36 -9.62 -7.54
C SER A 22 2.93 -9.36 -8.99
N ILE A 23 1.62 -9.43 -9.26
CA ILE A 23 1.04 -9.15 -10.57
C ILE A 23 1.22 -7.68 -10.96
N TYR A 24 0.93 -6.74 -10.05
CA TYR A 24 1.14 -5.32 -10.33
C TYR A 24 2.62 -5.00 -10.56
N MET A 25 3.52 -5.68 -9.86
CA MET A 25 4.96 -5.44 -9.94
C MET A 25 5.63 -6.17 -11.11
N ILE A 26 4.90 -6.95 -11.92
CA ILE A 26 5.47 -7.78 -12.98
C ILE A 26 6.26 -6.99 -14.02
N GLY A 27 5.83 -5.76 -14.33
CA GLY A 27 6.58 -4.84 -15.19
C GLY A 27 7.92 -4.46 -14.57
N LEU A 28 7.96 -4.21 -13.26
CA LEU A 28 9.20 -3.87 -12.55
C LEU A 28 10.14 -5.09 -12.44
N ILE A 29 9.58 -6.26 -12.14
CA ILE A 29 10.32 -7.53 -12.06
C ILE A 29 10.98 -7.85 -13.41
N ARG A 30 10.28 -7.64 -14.53
CA ARG A 30 10.81 -7.94 -15.87
C ARG A 30 11.87 -6.96 -16.36
N HIS A 31 11.81 -5.70 -15.92
CA HIS A 31 12.68 -4.62 -16.42
C HIS A 31 13.77 -4.18 -15.43
N SER A 32 13.90 -4.84 -14.28
CA SER A 32 14.92 -4.52 -13.26
C SER A 32 15.79 -5.74 -12.95
N GLU A 33 17.07 -5.50 -12.64
CA GLU A 33 17.92 -6.56 -12.10
C GLU A 33 17.40 -7.06 -10.75
N THR A 34 17.47 -8.37 -10.51
CA THR A 34 16.99 -9.00 -9.27
C THR A 34 17.54 -8.35 -8.00
N LYS A 35 18.83 -7.96 -8.00
CA LYS A 35 19.46 -7.29 -6.86
C LYS A 35 18.86 -5.91 -6.59
N VAL A 36 18.62 -5.14 -7.65
CA VAL A 36 18.03 -3.79 -7.57
C VAL A 36 16.58 -3.89 -7.11
N PHE A 37 15.82 -4.82 -7.69
CA PHE A 37 14.43 -5.08 -7.30
C PHE A 37 14.31 -5.49 -5.83
N ASN A 38 15.12 -6.45 -5.37
CA ASN A 38 15.07 -6.90 -3.97
C ASN A 38 15.43 -5.79 -2.99
N LYS A 39 16.45 -4.97 -3.31
CA LYS A 39 16.80 -3.80 -2.50
C LYS A 39 15.64 -2.82 -2.42
N ALA A 40 15.02 -2.50 -3.56
CA ALA A 40 13.87 -1.61 -3.61
C ALA A 40 12.66 -2.17 -2.86
N LEU A 41 12.41 -3.48 -2.94
CA LEU A 41 11.33 -4.15 -2.22
C LEU A 41 11.51 -4.06 -0.70
N ILE A 42 12.73 -4.30 -0.20
CA ILE A 42 13.04 -4.16 1.22
C ILE A 42 12.88 -2.71 1.67
N GLN A 43 13.39 -1.75 0.89
CA GLN A 43 13.25 -0.32 1.20
C GLN A 43 11.78 0.12 1.19
N GLY A 44 11.01 -0.28 0.17
CA GLY A 44 9.58 0.02 0.09
C GLY A 44 8.78 -0.60 1.23
N SER A 45 9.12 -1.83 1.63
CA SER A 45 8.52 -2.49 2.80
C SER A 45 8.85 -1.77 4.09
N LEU A 46 10.09 -1.27 4.25
CA LEU A 46 10.49 -0.49 5.41
C LEU A 46 9.75 0.86 5.48
N ILE A 47 9.58 1.53 4.34
CA ILE A 47 8.78 2.75 4.26
C ILE A 47 7.33 2.47 4.67
N ALA A 48 6.72 1.41 4.13
CA ALA A 48 5.36 1.01 4.49
C ALA A 48 5.22 0.68 5.96
N TYR A 49 6.16 -0.07 6.53
CA TYR A 49 6.19 -0.41 7.95
C TYR A 49 6.25 0.83 8.84
N ILE A 50 7.13 1.79 8.54
CA ILE A 50 7.23 3.04 9.30
C ILE A 50 5.92 3.82 9.22
N VAL A 51 5.32 3.92 8.03
CA VAL A 51 4.03 4.61 7.85
C VAL A 51 2.92 3.92 8.65
N PHE A 52 2.84 2.59 8.61
CA PHE A 52 1.84 1.86 9.40
C PHE A 52 2.06 2.02 10.90
N MET A 53 3.29 2.02 11.39
CA MET A 53 3.58 2.29 12.80
C MET A 53 3.13 3.69 13.23
N LEU A 54 3.35 4.70 12.38
CA LEU A 54 2.89 6.06 12.65
C LEU A 54 1.36 6.14 12.71
N PHE A 55 0.65 5.52 11.77
CA PHE A 55 -0.82 5.52 11.75
C PHE A 55 -1.46 4.62 12.81
N ALA A 56 -0.84 3.49 13.15
CA ALA A 56 -1.27 2.65 14.24
C ALA A 56 -1.15 3.38 15.59
N TRP A 57 -0.05 4.10 15.81
CA TRP A 57 0.15 4.85 17.05
C TRP A 57 -0.66 6.16 17.11
N GLY A 58 -0.71 6.90 16.00
CA GLY A 58 -1.40 8.19 15.94
C GLY A 58 -2.91 8.09 15.71
N GLY A 59 -3.40 6.95 15.25
CA GLY A 59 -4.82 6.65 15.08
C GLY A 59 -5.60 7.72 14.31
N GLU A 60 -6.82 7.98 14.76
CA GLU A 60 -7.69 9.02 14.19
C GLU A 60 -7.20 10.45 14.47
N ALA A 61 -6.30 10.64 15.44
CA ALA A 61 -5.75 11.95 15.76
C ALA A 61 -4.90 12.51 14.61
N ILE A 62 -4.23 11.66 13.83
CA ILE A 62 -3.51 12.09 12.61
C ILE A 62 -4.49 12.70 11.61
N PHE A 63 -5.64 12.06 11.39
CA PHE A 63 -6.65 12.50 10.43
C PHE A 63 -7.37 13.76 10.90
N SER A 64 -7.81 13.79 12.15
CA SER A 64 -8.62 14.90 12.69
C SER A 64 -7.79 16.14 13.04
N LYS A 65 -6.63 15.97 13.70
CA LYS A 65 -5.84 17.11 14.22
C LYS A 65 -4.84 17.67 13.23
N TYR A 66 -4.22 16.83 12.41
CA TYR A 66 -3.13 17.26 11.52
C TYR A 66 -3.59 17.39 10.06
N LEU A 67 -4.39 16.44 9.57
CA LEU A 67 -4.86 16.46 8.18
C LEU A 67 -6.20 17.20 8.03
N ASN A 68 -6.98 17.34 9.10
CA ASN A 68 -8.35 17.88 9.08
C ASN A 68 -9.25 17.15 8.05
N VAL A 69 -9.06 15.84 7.90
CA VAL A 69 -9.80 15.00 6.96
C VAL A 69 -10.62 13.98 7.74
N ARG A 70 -11.86 13.76 7.30
CA ARG A 70 -12.69 12.66 7.80
C ARG A 70 -12.10 11.31 7.38
N PHE A 71 -11.92 10.41 8.32
CA PHE A 71 -11.37 9.08 8.06
C PHE A 71 -12.15 8.33 6.97
N GLU A 72 -13.47 8.48 6.94
CA GLU A 72 -14.34 7.85 5.95
C GLU A 72 -14.15 8.46 4.56
N ALA A 73 -13.88 9.77 4.47
CA ALA A 73 -13.56 10.41 3.19
C ALA A 73 -12.24 9.88 2.61
N PHE A 74 -11.26 9.63 3.49
CA PHE A 74 -9.98 9.02 3.10
C PHE A 74 -10.15 7.58 2.58
N GLN A 75 -11.02 6.79 3.22
CA GLN A 75 -11.37 5.44 2.74
C GLN A 75 -12.05 5.47 1.36
N ILE A 76 -13.03 6.37 1.16
CA ILE A 76 -13.73 6.52 -0.12
C ILE A 76 -12.76 6.92 -1.23
N PHE A 77 -11.93 7.94 -0.98
CA PHE A 77 -10.88 8.36 -1.91
C PHE A 77 -9.98 7.19 -2.30
N GLY A 78 -9.66 6.36 -1.31
CA GLY A 78 -8.90 5.15 -1.52
C GLY A 78 -9.51 4.10 -2.42
N GLY A 79 -10.77 3.78 -2.18
CA GLY A 79 -11.53 2.89 -3.06
C GLY A 79 -11.53 3.41 -4.49
N LEU A 80 -11.66 4.72 -4.68
CA LEU A 80 -11.62 5.36 -6.00
C LEU A 80 -10.26 5.19 -6.69
N ILE A 81 -9.16 5.38 -5.97
CA ILE A 81 -7.80 5.17 -6.53
C ILE A 81 -7.61 3.72 -6.96
N PHE A 82 -7.99 2.75 -6.12
CA PHE A 82 -7.91 1.33 -6.48
C PHE A 82 -8.79 0.97 -7.68
N LEU A 83 -9.99 1.55 -7.77
CA LEU A 83 -10.88 1.37 -8.93
C LEU A 83 -10.21 1.85 -10.22
N VAL A 84 -9.60 3.04 -10.21
CA VAL A 84 -8.91 3.60 -11.38
C VAL A 84 -7.69 2.75 -11.77
N ILE A 85 -6.90 2.29 -10.79
CA ILE A 85 -5.76 1.40 -11.03
C ILE A 85 -6.23 0.08 -11.65
N GLY A 86 -7.28 -0.55 -11.09
CA GLY A 86 -7.84 -1.80 -11.60
C GLY A 86 -8.42 -1.64 -13.00
N TYR A 87 -9.14 -0.56 -13.28
CA TYR A 87 -9.64 -0.24 -14.61
C TYR A 87 -8.49 -0.12 -15.61
N ARG A 88 -7.46 0.68 -15.32
CA ARG A 88 -6.30 0.81 -16.20
C ARG A 88 -5.58 -0.52 -16.39
N TYR A 89 -5.45 -1.34 -15.34
CA TYR A 89 -4.83 -2.65 -15.44
C TYR A 89 -5.56 -3.58 -16.42
N VAL A 90 -6.88 -3.66 -16.34
CA VAL A 90 -7.71 -4.54 -17.20
C VAL A 90 -7.64 -4.11 -18.67
N PHE A 91 -7.68 -2.81 -18.94
CA PHE A 91 -7.78 -2.31 -20.32
C PHE A 91 -6.44 -1.95 -20.98
N GLN A 92 -5.42 -1.58 -20.20
CA GLN A 92 -4.13 -1.08 -20.70
C GLN A 92 -2.98 -2.06 -20.43
N GLY A 93 -3.19 -3.02 -19.53
CA GLY A 93 -2.19 -4.04 -19.18
C GLY A 93 -1.26 -3.61 -18.05
N ALA A 94 -0.40 -4.54 -17.63
CA ALA A 94 0.46 -4.37 -16.46
C ALA A 94 1.57 -3.32 -16.65
N ASP A 95 1.98 -3.08 -17.90
CA ASP A 95 3.12 -2.23 -18.22
C ASP A 95 2.77 -0.73 -18.08
N THR A 96 1.50 -0.35 -18.23
CA THR A 96 1.03 1.04 -18.06
C THR A 96 0.95 1.48 -16.60
N ILE A 97 0.91 0.53 -15.66
CA ILE A 97 1.10 0.82 -14.23
C ILE A 97 2.54 1.29 -13.99
N GLY A 98 3.50 0.77 -14.77
CA GLY A 98 4.89 1.22 -14.88
C GLY A 98 5.05 2.74 -14.94
N GLU A 99 4.23 3.39 -15.79
CA GLU A 99 4.37 4.81 -16.10
C GLU A 99 3.84 5.75 -14.99
N MET A 100 2.91 5.28 -14.15
CA MET A 100 2.45 6.04 -12.97
C MET A 100 3.50 6.10 -11.85
N ARG A 101 4.62 5.37 -11.99
CA ARG A 101 5.55 5.09 -10.89
C ARG A 101 6.67 6.10 -10.70
N GLY A 102 6.73 7.15 -11.53
CA GLY A 102 7.82 8.13 -11.50
C GLY A 102 9.15 7.54 -11.98
N ALA A 103 10.19 8.38 -12.02
CA ALA A 103 11.49 8.00 -12.55
C ALA A 103 12.09 6.78 -11.80
N PRO A 104 12.86 5.90 -12.50
CA PRO A 104 13.51 4.71 -11.92
C PRO A 104 14.42 5.00 -10.72
N GLU A 105 14.74 6.26 -10.46
CA GLU A 105 15.60 6.71 -9.37
C GLU A 105 14.99 6.45 -7.97
N HIS A 106 13.67 6.24 -7.86
CA HIS A 106 12.96 6.03 -6.58
C HIS A 106 12.11 4.75 -6.54
N LEU A 107 12.65 3.61 -7.00
CA LEU A 107 11.96 2.31 -7.01
C LEU A 107 11.33 1.90 -5.67
N ALA A 108 11.91 2.30 -4.53
CA ALA A 108 11.34 2.02 -3.22
C ALA A 108 9.99 2.73 -3.00
N GLY A 109 9.87 3.99 -3.41
CA GLY A 109 8.64 4.78 -3.28
C GLY A 109 7.53 4.26 -4.19
N THR A 110 7.91 3.86 -5.40
CA THR A 110 7.07 3.14 -6.37
C THR A 110 6.48 1.82 -5.85
N ILE A 111 7.25 1.08 -5.06
CA ILE A 111 6.79 -0.18 -4.45
C ILE A 111 5.92 0.12 -3.24
N ALA A 112 6.33 1.09 -2.42
CA ALA A 112 5.60 1.50 -1.23
C ALA A 112 4.22 2.05 -1.58
N MET A 113 4.10 2.99 -2.52
CA MET A 113 2.84 3.61 -2.91
C MET A 113 2.47 3.30 -4.36
N PRO A 114 1.18 3.05 -4.68
CA PRO A 114 0.03 2.98 -3.76
C PRO A 114 -0.25 1.56 -3.24
N PHE A 115 0.58 0.56 -3.58
CA PHE A 115 0.25 -0.85 -3.41
C PHE A 115 0.40 -1.34 -1.97
N MET A 116 1.50 -1.01 -1.31
CA MET A 116 1.68 -1.35 0.11
C MET A 116 0.94 -0.35 0.97
N ILE A 117 1.26 0.93 0.78
CA ILE A 117 0.67 2.07 1.47
C ILE A 117 -0.50 2.54 0.63
N GLY A 118 -1.66 2.02 0.98
CA GLY A 118 -2.93 2.43 0.45
C GLY A 118 -3.85 2.89 1.58
N PRO A 119 -4.89 3.67 1.26
CA PRO A 119 -5.90 4.08 2.21
C PRO A 119 -6.58 2.91 2.94
N GLY A 120 -6.72 1.75 2.29
CA GLY A 120 -7.19 0.52 2.93
C GLY A 120 -6.22 -0.01 4.00
N THR A 121 -4.92 -0.09 3.68
CA THR A 121 -3.91 -0.59 4.63
C THR A 121 -3.58 0.42 5.73
N ILE A 122 -3.67 1.72 5.45
CA ILE A 122 -3.61 2.78 6.47
C ILE A 122 -4.82 2.69 7.40
N SER A 123 -6.02 2.46 6.86
CA SER A 123 -7.22 2.28 7.68
C SER A 123 -7.09 1.08 8.60
N ALA A 124 -6.59 -0.04 8.07
CA ALA A 124 -6.29 -1.21 8.88
C ALA A 124 -5.27 -0.91 9.97
N ALA A 125 -4.18 -0.18 9.65
CA ALA A 125 -3.19 0.22 10.65
C ALA A 125 -3.80 1.00 11.82
N VAL A 126 -4.65 2.00 11.52
CA VAL A 126 -5.38 2.76 12.55
C VAL A 126 -6.24 1.85 13.42
N VAL A 127 -7.05 0.99 12.80
CA VAL A 127 -7.97 0.10 13.54
C VAL A 127 -7.20 -0.88 14.43
N THR A 128 -6.19 -1.56 13.86
CA THR A 128 -5.38 -2.55 14.59
C THR A 128 -4.46 -1.93 15.65
N GLY A 129 -4.18 -0.63 15.58
CA GLY A 129 -3.40 0.08 16.59
C GLY A 129 -4.23 0.51 17.81
N ILE A 130 -5.56 0.52 17.69
CA ILE A 130 -6.50 0.86 18.77
C ILE A 130 -6.91 -0.40 19.57
N GLU A 131 -6.91 -1.57 18.92
CA GLU A 131 -7.18 -2.89 19.54
C GLU A 131 -6.00 -3.39 20.40
#